data_AF-A0A090VHB9-F1
#
_entry.id   AF-A0A090VHB9-F1
#
_cell.length_a   1.000
_cell.length_b   1.000
_cell.length_c   1.000
_cell.angle_alpha   90.00
_cell.angle_beta   90.00
_cell.angle_gamma   90.00
#
_symmetry.space_group_name_H-M   'P 1'
#
loop_
_entity.id
_entity.type
_entity.pdbx_description
1 polymer ?
#
loop_
_entity_poly.entity_id
_entity_poly.type
_entity_poly.pdbx_seq_one_letter_code
_entity_poly.pdbx_strand_id
1 'polypeptide(L)'
;MYTTGTGGTTDHADFGQKGNDIYSDFLSGDLALTANGYNRYSSFAPLLVTVDNTYTRANYSAWRYYYRIIGSANKIIDALGGNDATITDSNKTTMGQAKAMRAYAYFYLTQLYIPEYNPTSKVLPLYINTDGDALEQSETQVVYAQMIDDLEQAATLLEGYSRAELFEVNEDVANTLLAYVYGSMDTNATDILARDLAEKL
;
A
#
# COMPACT_ATOMS: atom_id res chain seq x y z
N MET A 1 2.59 -1.73 -13.06
CA MET A 1 3.15 -2.47 -11.91
C MET A 1 3.25 -3.97 -12.21
N TYR A 2 4.15 -4.38 -13.11
CA TYR A 2 4.37 -5.81 -13.43
C TYR A 2 5.87 -6.16 -13.59
N THR A 3 6.75 -5.33 -13.04
CA THR A 3 8.19 -5.44 -13.22
C THR A 3 8.74 -6.60 -12.40
N THR A 4 9.52 -7.49 -13.03
CA THR A 4 10.13 -8.64 -12.37
C THR A 4 11.20 -8.23 -11.34
N GLY A 5 11.31 -8.96 -10.23
CA GLY A 5 12.36 -8.77 -9.21
C GLY A 5 12.14 -7.57 -8.26
N THR A 6 10.94 -6.99 -8.27
CA THR A 6 10.62 -5.84 -7.40
C THR A 6 10.43 -6.22 -5.93
N GLY A 7 10.05 -7.46 -5.64
CA GLY A 7 10.06 -8.09 -4.32
C GLY A 7 11.46 -8.57 -3.88
N GLY A 8 12.48 -8.43 -4.74
CA GLY A 8 13.88 -8.68 -4.38
C GLY A 8 14.30 -10.13 -4.46
N THR A 9 13.54 -10.92 -5.20
CA THR A 9 13.87 -12.32 -5.47
C THR A 9 14.00 -12.53 -6.98
N THR A 10 14.54 -13.67 -7.37
CA THR A 10 14.51 -14.14 -8.76
C THR A 10 13.29 -15.04 -9.02
N ASP A 11 12.26 -14.98 -8.17
CA ASP A 11 11.09 -15.84 -8.34
C ASP A 11 10.29 -15.48 -9.59
N HIS A 12 9.68 -16.49 -10.19
CA HIS A 12 8.76 -16.27 -11.29
C HIS A 12 7.45 -15.59 -10.86
N ALA A 13 7.09 -15.64 -9.57
CA ALA A 13 5.96 -14.91 -9.00
C ALA A 13 6.34 -13.52 -8.47
N ASP A 14 7.63 -13.14 -8.51
CA ASP A 14 8.08 -11.79 -8.19
C ASP A 14 8.01 -10.90 -9.44
N PHE A 15 6.83 -10.36 -9.70
CA PHE A 15 6.57 -9.39 -10.75
C PHE A 15 5.75 -8.19 -10.27
N GLY A 16 6.01 -7.72 -9.05
CA GLY A 16 5.39 -6.53 -8.49
C GLY A 16 3.95 -6.74 -8.05
N GLN A 17 3.12 -5.70 -8.14
CA GLN A 17 1.76 -5.74 -7.58
C GLN A 17 0.96 -6.94 -8.06
N LYS A 18 1.04 -7.29 -9.35
CA LYS A 18 0.27 -8.42 -9.89
C LYS A 18 0.68 -9.77 -9.30
N GLY A 19 1.91 -9.91 -8.81
CA GLY A 19 2.33 -11.08 -8.04
C GLY A 19 1.66 -11.13 -6.67
N ASN A 20 1.61 -9.97 -5.98
CA ASN A 20 0.93 -9.85 -4.69
C ASN A 20 -0.59 -10.02 -4.81
N ASP A 21 -1.22 -9.50 -5.87
CA ASP A 21 -2.66 -9.67 -6.14
C ASP A 21 -3.01 -11.17 -6.24
N ILE A 22 -2.21 -11.96 -6.97
CA ILE A 22 -2.42 -13.41 -7.08
C ILE A 22 -2.24 -14.10 -5.73
N TYR A 23 -1.26 -13.67 -4.92
CA TYR A 23 -1.09 -14.18 -3.56
C TYR A 23 -2.34 -13.92 -2.72
N SER A 24 -2.87 -12.70 -2.73
CA SER A 24 -4.08 -12.36 -1.97
C SER A 24 -5.32 -13.10 -2.47
N ASP A 25 -5.46 -13.35 -3.78
CA ASP A 25 -6.58 -14.13 -4.34
C ASP A 25 -6.55 -15.59 -3.87
N PHE A 26 -5.37 -16.20 -3.74
CA PHE A 26 -5.27 -17.52 -3.10
C PHE A 26 -5.65 -17.46 -1.62
N LEU A 27 -5.28 -16.39 -0.92
CA LEU A 27 -5.58 -16.23 0.51
C LEU A 27 -7.06 -15.97 0.80
N SER A 28 -7.86 -15.51 -0.18
CA SER A 28 -9.32 -15.41 -0.02
C SER A 28 -10.00 -16.79 0.04
N GLY A 29 -9.34 -17.84 -0.49
CA GLY A 29 -9.88 -19.19 -0.59
C GLY A 29 -10.75 -19.45 -1.83
N ASP A 30 -10.91 -18.47 -2.72
CA ASP A 30 -11.76 -18.59 -3.92
C ASP A 30 -11.00 -19.01 -5.18
N LEU A 31 -9.66 -19.02 -5.13
CA LEU A 31 -8.81 -19.41 -6.25
C LEU A 31 -8.31 -20.85 -6.13
N ALA A 32 -8.75 -21.73 -7.05
CA ALA A 32 -8.31 -23.12 -7.10
C ALA A 32 -7.10 -23.33 -8.02
N LEU A 33 -6.07 -24.02 -7.53
CA LEU A 33 -4.94 -24.47 -8.35
C LEU A 33 -5.23 -25.85 -8.97
N THR A 34 -5.61 -25.89 -10.25
CA THR A 34 -6.06 -27.12 -10.94
C THR A 34 -4.99 -28.22 -11.00
N ALA A 35 -3.71 -27.86 -11.07
CA ALA A 35 -2.61 -28.81 -11.03
C ALA A 35 -1.39 -28.20 -10.33
N ASN A 36 -0.89 -28.88 -9.30
CA ASN A 36 0.31 -28.47 -8.58
C ASN A 36 1.56 -29.11 -9.20
N GLY A 37 1.88 -28.75 -10.44
CA GLY A 37 2.94 -29.40 -11.24
C GLY A 37 4.35 -28.83 -11.06
N TYR A 38 4.48 -27.58 -10.62
CA TYR A 38 5.76 -26.84 -10.64
C TYR A 38 6.06 -26.06 -9.37
N ASN A 39 5.43 -26.44 -8.25
CA ASN A 39 5.61 -25.80 -6.94
C ASN A 39 5.27 -24.29 -6.87
N ARG A 40 4.72 -23.71 -7.95
CA ARG A 40 4.27 -22.31 -8.00
C ARG A 40 2.93 -22.20 -7.29
N TYR A 41 2.85 -21.33 -6.29
CA TYR A 41 1.65 -21.15 -5.45
C TYR A 41 1.19 -22.43 -4.72
N SER A 42 2.03 -23.48 -4.69
CA SER A 42 1.72 -24.78 -4.10
C SER A 42 1.52 -24.71 -2.60
N SER A 43 2.17 -23.76 -1.93
CA SER A 43 1.99 -23.43 -0.51
C SER A 43 0.82 -22.49 -0.26
N PHE A 44 0.35 -21.77 -1.29
CA PHE A 44 -0.76 -20.83 -1.19
C PHE A 44 -2.12 -21.50 -1.35
N ALA A 45 -2.27 -22.41 -2.32
CA ALA A 45 -3.52 -23.13 -2.54
C ALA A 45 -4.03 -23.89 -1.29
N PRO A 46 -3.18 -24.56 -0.49
CA PRO A 46 -3.57 -25.15 0.81
C PRO A 46 -3.42 -24.19 2.00
N LEU A 47 -3.19 -22.88 1.78
CA LEU A 47 -2.97 -21.86 2.81
C LEU A 47 -1.82 -22.14 3.79
N LEU A 48 -0.82 -22.95 3.40
CA LEU A 48 0.32 -23.27 4.26
C LEU A 48 1.15 -22.04 4.62
N VAL A 49 1.19 -21.04 3.75
CA VAL A 49 1.92 -19.78 3.99
C VAL A 49 1.42 -18.97 5.19
N THR A 50 0.20 -19.22 5.68
CA THR A 50 -0.38 -18.50 6.83
C THR A 50 -0.10 -19.16 8.17
N VAL A 51 0.33 -20.43 8.17
CA VAL A 51 0.51 -21.24 9.38
C VAL A 51 1.93 -21.80 9.54
N ASP A 52 2.69 -21.94 8.45
CA ASP A 52 4.06 -22.45 8.45
C ASP A 52 5.07 -21.34 8.13
N ASN A 53 5.77 -20.92 9.20
CA ASN A 53 6.77 -19.84 9.17
C ASN A 53 8.05 -20.18 8.38
N THR A 54 8.19 -21.40 7.85
CA THR A 54 9.29 -21.74 6.95
C THR A 54 9.06 -21.21 5.53
N TYR A 55 7.81 -20.92 5.14
CA TYR A 55 7.46 -20.33 3.85
C TYR A 55 7.57 -18.79 3.86
N THR A 56 8.80 -18.28 3.99
CA THR A 56 9.06 -16.85 4.22
C THR A 56 9.06 -15.98 2.96
N ARG A 57 9.18 -16.58 1.78
CA ARG A 57 9.49 -15.85 0.55
C ARG A 57 8.40 -14.87 0.12
N ALA A 58 7.14 -15.26 0.28
CA ALA A 58 5.99 -14.42 -0.01
C ALA A 58 5.99 -13.17 0.87
N ASN A 59 6.10 -13.37 2.19
CA ASN A 59 6.18 -12.29 3.18
C ASN A 59 7.36 -11.35 2.87
N TYR A 60 8.55 -11.91 2.62
CA TYR A 60 9.72 -11.10 2.25
C TYR A 60 9.47 -10.26 0.98
N SER A 61 8.90 -10.88 -0.06
CA SER A 61 8.69 -10.23 -1.35
C SER A 61 7.66 -9.09 -1.26
N ALA A 62 6.54 -9.32 -0.57
CA ALA A 62 5.52 -8.32 -0.33
C ALA A 62 6.07 -7.17 0.53
N TRP A 63 6.75 -7.48 1.65
CA TRP A 63 7.37 -6.49 2.52
C TRP A 63 8.33 -5.58 1.74
N ARG A 64 9.30 -6.17 1.06
CA ARG A 64 10.30 -5.41 0.31
C ARG A 64 9.68 -4.61 -0.83
N TYR A 65 8.68 -5.16 -1.52
CA TYR A 65 7.99 -4.48 -2.61
C TYR A 65 7.35 -3.16 -2.15
N TYR A 66 6.53 -3.20 -1.10
CA TYR A 66 5.82 -2.01 -0.63
C TYR A 66 6.78 -1.01 0.05
N TYR A 67 7.77 -1.47 0.83
CA TYR A 67 8.79 -0.56 1.37
C TYR A 67 9.67 0.09 0.30
N ARG A 68 9.87 -0.56 -0.85
CA ARG A 68 10.53 0.06 -2.00
C ARG A 68 9.68 1.18 -2.61
N ILE A 69 8.36 1.03 -2.65
CA ILE A 69 7.44 2.10 -3.08
C ILE A 69 7.51 3.27 -2.10
N ILE A 70 7.41 3.00 -0.79
CA ILE A 70 7.54 4.02 0.27
C ILE A 70 8.86 4.78 0.12
N GLY A 71 9.98 4.08 0.00
CA GLY A 71 11.29 4.72 -0.16
C GLY A 71 11.43 5.52 -1.46
N SER A 72 10.70 5.16 -2.52
CA SER A 72 10.67 5.93 -3.78
C SER A 72 9.80 7.18 -3.64
N ALA A 73 8.65 7.06 -2.99
CA ALA A 73 7.77 8.19 -2.68
C ALA A 73 8.47 9.21 -1.77
N ASN A 74 9.13 8.75 -0.70
CA ASN A 74 9.89 9.62 0.21
C ASN A 74 11.00 10.38 -0.52
N LYS A 75 11.74 9.74 -1.43
CA LYS A 75 12.75 10.43 -2.25
C LYS A 75 12.16 11.55 -3.11
N ILE A 76 10.97 11.33 -3.68
CA ILE A 76 10.28 12.35 -4.48
C ILE A 76 9.84 13.49 -3.57
N ILE A 77 9.18 13.19 -2.44
CA ILE A 77 8.71 14.18 -1.47
C ILE A 77 9.88 15.02 -0.95
N ASP A 78 10.98 14.38 -0.55
CA ASP A 78 12.20 15.07 -0.08
C ASP A 78 12.81 15.96 -1.17
N ALA A 79 12.87 15.47 -2.42
CA ALA A 79 13.36 16.26 -3.55
C ALA A 79 12.47 17.49 -3.88
N LEU A 80 11.19 17.45 -3.50
CA LEU A 80 10.25 18.57 -3.65
C LEU A 80 10.27 19.53 -2.46
N GLY A 81 11.11 19.29 -1.45
CA GLY A 81 11.26 20.13 -0.26
C GLY A 81 10.75 19.51 1.04
N GLY A 82 10.38 18.23 1.02
CA GLY A 82 9.91 17.49 2.20
C GLY A 82 8.39 17.54 2.40
N ASN A 83 7.93 16.97 3.51
CA ASN A 83 6.49 16.89 3.82
C ASN A 83 5.85 18.27 4.04
N ASP A 84 6.63 19.26 4.47
CA ASP A 84 6.19 20.64 4.72
C ASP A 84 6.56 21.60 3.56
N ALA A 85 6.84 21.06 2.37
CA ALA A 85 7.23 21.85 1.22
C ALA A 85 6.15 22.87 0.83
N THR A 86 6.58 24.04 0.35
CA THR A 86 5.66 24.99 -0.27
C THR A 86 5.11 24.43 -1.58
N ILE A 87 3.80 24.31 -1.64
CA ILE A 87 3.09 23.82 -2.83
C ILE A 87 2.96 24.93 -3.87
N THR A 88 3.29 24.58 -5.11
CA THR A 88 3.20 25.44 -6.30
C THR A 88 2.54 24.66 -7.43
N ASP A 89 2.06 25.35 -8.47
CA ASP A 89 1.46 24.66 -9.62
C ASP A 89 2.42 23.70 -10.33
N SER A 90 3.73 23.91 -10.22
CA SER A 90 4.74 23.04 -10.85
C SER A 90 5.03 21.76 -10.06
N ASN A 91 4.77 21.72 -8.75
CA ASN A 91 5.06 20.55 -7.91
C ASN A 91 3.81 19.84 -7.36
N LYS A 92 2.64 20.50 -7.36
CA LYS A 92 1.43 19.98 -6.70
C LYS A 92 1.06 18.57 -7.15
N THR A 93 1.05 18.31 -8.47
CA THR A 93 0.68 17.01 -9.03
C THR A 93 1.66 15.92 -8.61
N THR A 94 2.96 16.18 -8.75
CA THR A 94 4.00 15.21 -8.36
C THR A 94 3.97 14.92 -6.87
N MET A 95 3.76 15.95 -6.03
CA MET A 95 3.62 15.80 -4.59
C MET A 95 2.39 14.95 -4.23
N GLY A 96 1.23 15.25 -4.82
CA GLY A 96 -0.01 14.51 -4.60
C GLY A 96 0.11 13.04 -4.99
N GLN A 97 0.67 12.74 -6.16
CA GLN A 97 0.90 11.36 -6.60
C GLN A 97 1.88 10.62 -5.68
N ALA A 98 2.95 11.28 -5.23
CA ALA A 98 3.93 10.66 -4.33
C ALA A 98 3.31 10.32 -2.97
N LYS A 99 2.55 11.24 -2.37
CA LYS A 99 1.83 11.02 -1.10
C LYS A 99 0.82 9.88 -1.22
N ALA A 100 0.00 9.88 -2.28
CA ALA A 100 -0.95 8.79 -2.51
C ALA A 100 -0.26 7.42 -2.68
N MET A 101 0.86 7.36 -3.40
CA MET A 101 1.63 6.12 -3.57
C MET A 101 2.29 5.64 -2.27
N ARG A 102 2.67 6.56 -1.37
CA ARG A 102 3.17 6.21 -0.03
C ARG A 102 2.06 5.59 0.81
N ALA A 103 0.90 6.23 0.87
CA ALA A 103 -0.25 5.74 1.61
C ALA A 103 -0.75 4.39 1.07
N TYR A 104 -0.83 4.24 -0.26
CA TYR A 104 -1.12 2.97 -0.93
C TYR A 104 -0.23 1.84 -0.43
N ALA A 105 1.08 2.06 -0.37
CA ALA A 105 2.02 1.03 0.05
C ALA A 105 1.87 0.68 1.53
N TYR A 106 1.66 1.67 2.40
CA TYR A 106 1.35 1.40 3.81
C TYR A 106 0.03 0.63 3.96
N PHE A 107 -1.00 0.95 3.19
CA PHE A 107 -2.29 0.29 3.25
C PHE A 107 -2.17 -1.21 2.97
N TYR A 108 -1.51 -1.59 1.88
CA TYR A 108 -1.32 -3.01 1.58
C TYR A 108 -0.42 -3.73 2.59
N LEU A 109 0.56 -3.03 3.19
CA LEU A 109 1.32 -3.61 4.31
C LEU A 109 0.40 -3.85 5.51
N THR A 110 -0.47 -2.91 5.90
CA THR A 110 -1.38 -3.14 7.03
C THR A 110 -2.36 -4.28 6.75
N GLN A 111 -2.85 -4.42 5.51
CA GLN A 111 -3.75 -5.54 5.16
C GLN A 111 -3.08 -6.92 5.20
N LEU A 112 -1.75 -6.99 5.11
CA LEU A 112 -1.00 -8.25 5.07
C LEU A 112 -0.39 -8.66 6.41
N TYR A 113 -0.11 -7.70 7.31
CA TYR A 113 0.73 -7.95 8.50
C TYR A 113 0.00 -7.78 9.84
N ILE A 114 -1.28 -7.40 9.84
CA ILE A 114 -2.15 -7.45 11.03
C ILE A 114 -3.49 -8.09 10.66
N PRO A 115 -4.18 -8.74 11.62
CA PRO A 115 -5.47 -9.37 11.36
C PRO A 115 -6.62 -8.38 11.19
N GLU A 116 -6.59 -7.27 11.93
CA GLU A 116 -7.62 -6.23 11.95
C GLU A 116 -7.04 -4.92 12.49
N TYR A 117 -7.73 -3.81 12.24
CA TYR A 117 -7.37 -2.53 12.85
C TYR A 117 -7.57 -2.56 14.37
N ASN A 118 -6.47 -2.43 15.11
CA ASN A 118 -6.50 -2.16 16.54
C ASN A 118 -5.58 -0.97 16.84
N PRO A 119 -6.10 0.16 17.33
CA PRO A 119 -5.36 1.43 17.39
C PRO A 119 -4.04 1.33 18.17
N THR A 120 -4.00 0.53 19.25
CA THR A 120 -2.84 0.45 20.16
C THR A 120 -1.90 -0.71 19.83
N SER A 121 -2.29 -1.61 18.92
CA SER A 121 -1.40 -2.66 18.43
C SER A 121 -0.22 -2.08 17.65
N LYS A 122 0.90 -2.79 17.58
CA LYS A 122 2.06 -2.42 16.78
C LYS A 122 2.00 -3.12 15.43
N VAL A 123 2.28 -2.39 14.34
CA VAL A 123 2.16 -2.94 12.97
C VAL A 123 3.44 -2.80 12.15
N LEU A 124 3.90 -1.58 11.90
CA LEU A 124 4.94 -1.29 10.89
C LEU A 124 5.87 -0.19 11.39
N PRO A 125 7.17 -0.25 11.06
CA PRO A 125 8.03 0.93 11.08
C PRO A 125 7.51 1.99 10.11
N LEU A 126 7.38 3.23 10.59
CA LEU A 126 6.82 4.36 9.84
C LEU A 126 7.93 5.30 9.34
N TYR A 127 8.31 5.16 8.07
CA TYR A 127 9.25 6.07 7.38
C TYR A 127 8.49 7.12 6.56
N ILE A 128 8.65 8.39 6.91
CA ILE A 128 8.01 9.54 6.22
C ILE A 128 9.02 10.41 5.45
N ASN A 129 10.30 10.04 5.48
CA ASN A 129 11.42 10.69 4.80
C ASN A 129 12.47 9.64 4.42
N THR A 130 13.61 10.07 3.88
CA THR A 130 14.71 9.19 3.48
C THR A 130 15.73 8.88 4.58
N ASP A 131 15.41 9.16 5.85
CA ASP A 131 16.32 8.91 6.97
C ASP A 131 16.64 7.41 7.13
N GLY A 132 17.90 7.12 7.44
CA GLY A 132 18.51 5.80 7.23
C GLY A 132 18.51 4.85 8.42
N ASP A 133 17.98 5.26 9.57
CA ASP A 133 17.99 4.43 10.77
C ASP A 133 16.77 3.51 10.82
N ALA A 134 16.99 2.26 11.23
CA ALA A 134 15.90 1.32 11.42
C ALA A 134 14.98 1.81 12.55
N LEU A 135 13.69 1.96 12.24
CA LEU A 135 12.68 2.38 13.21
C LEU A 135 11.99 1.17 13.85
N GLU A 136 11.56 1.35 15.11
CA GLU A 136 10.65 0.41 15.76
C GLU A 136 9.25 0.45 15.11
N GLN A 137 8.45 -0.59 15.35
CA GLN A 137 7.06 -0.60 14.92
C GLN A 137 6.28 0.52 15.63
N SER A 138 5.53 1.28 14.83
CA SER A 138 4.58 2.29 15.30
C SER A 138 3.24 1.65 15.68
N GLU A 139 2.47 2.36 16.49
CA GLU A 139 1.08 1.99 16.76
C GLU A 139 0.26 2.05 15.45
N THR A 140 -0.68 1.13 15.30
CA THR A 140 -1.50 1.03 14.08
C THR A 140 -2.25 2.32 13.79
N GLN A 141 -2.78 3.01 14.82
CA GLN A 141 -3.43 4.31 14.64
C GLN A 141 -2.50 5.37 14.05
N VAL A 142 -1.20 5.33 14.35
CA VAL A 142 -0.22 6.31 13.86
C VAL A 142 0.07 6.07 12.38
N VAL A 143 0.20 4.81 11.96
CA VAL A 143 0.37 4.46 10.54
C VAL A 143 -0.89 4.83 9.75
N TYR A 144 -2.08 4.55 10.29
CA TYR A 144 -3.35 4.92 9.67
C TYR A 144 -3.54 6.43 9.55
N ALA A 145 -3.20 7.19 10.60
CA ALA A 145 -3.24 8.65 10.55
C ALA A 145 -2.32 9.21 9.44
N GLN A 146 -1.12 8.63 9.26
CA GLN A 146 -0.23 9.03 8.17
C GLN A 146 -0.82 8.73 6.78
N MET A 147 -1.46 7.57 6.61
CA MET A 147 -2.13 7.22 5.34
C MET A 147 -3.27 8.20 5.02
N ILE A 148 -4.11 8.51 6.02
CA ILE A 148 -5.22 9.44 5.89
C ILE A 148 -4.71 10.83 5.50
N ASP A 149 -3.73 11.35 6.23
CA ASP A 149 -3.12 12.66 5.96
C ASP A 149 -2.53 12.75 4.55
N ASP A 150 -1.77 11.73 4.12
CA ASP A 150 -1.21 11.69 2.78
C ASP A 150 -2.30 11.66 1.69
N LEU A 151 -3.40 10.93 1.91
CA LEU A 151 -4.46 10.79 0.93
C LEU A 151 -5.39 12.00 0.86
N GLU A 152 -5.70 12.63 2.00
CA GLU A 152 -6.44 13.90 2.05
C GLU A 152 -5.65 15.02 1.34
N GLN A 153 -4.35 15.12 1.62
CA GLN A 153 -3.48 16.05 0.91
C GLN A 153 -3.38 15.71 -0.57
N ALA A 154 -3.22 14.43 -0.92
CA ALA A 154 -3.16 14.01 -2.32
C ALA A 154 -4.43 14.34 -3.09
N ALA A 155 -5.62 14.09 -2.52
CA ALA A 155 -6.90 14.44 -3.14
C ALA A 155 -6.98 15.95 -3.39
N THR A 156 -6.63 16.77 -2.39
CA THR A 156 -6.60 18.24 -2.52
C THR A 156 -5.62 18.71 -3.60
N LEU A 157 -4.41 18.14 -3.63
CA LEU A 157 -3.36 18.55 -4.59
C LEU A 157 -3.66 18.13 -6.03
N LEU A 158 -4.48 17.10 -6.20
CA LEU A 158 -4.88 16.53 -7.49
C LEU A 158 -6.27 17.01 -7.94
N GLU A 159 -6.89 17.95 -7.22
CA GLU A 159 -8.18 18.53 -7.62
C GLU A 159 -8.10 19.11 -9.04
N GLY A 160 -8.99 18.63 -9.91
CA GLY A 160 -9.04 19.03 -11.32
C GLY A 160 -7.86 18.52 -12.18
N TYR A 161 -6.96 17.70 -11.64
CA TYR A 161 -5.91 17.07 -12.44
C TYR A 161 -6.48 15.97 -13.33
N SER A 162 -6.30 16.13 -14.64
CA SER A 162 -6.65 15.12 -15.64
C SER A 162 -5.44 14.25 -15.93
N ARG A 163 -5.53 12.96 -15.56
CA ARG A 163 -4.49 11.97 -15.88
C ARG A 163 -4.41 11.71 -17.39
N ALA A 164 -3.20 11.62 -17.91
CA ALA A 164 -2.93 11.18 -19.27
C ALA A 164 -3.01 9.65 -19.38
N GLU A 165 -2.56 8.94 -18.34
CA GLU A 165 -2.45 7.48 -18.34
C GLU A 165 -3.16 6.85 -17.12
N LEU A 166 -3.71 5.65 -17.27
CA LEU A 166 -4.49 4.99 -16.21
C LEU A 166 -3.66 4.62 -14.96
N PHE A 167 -2.34 4.57 -15.07
CA PHE A 167 -1.46 4.30 -13.93
C PHE A 167 -1.18 5.54 -13.08
N GLU A 168 -1.50 6.74 -13.58
CA GLU A 168 -1.33 7.98 -12.84
C GLU A 168 -2.45 8.13 -11.81
N VAL A 169 -2.07 8.53 -10.61
CA VAL A 169 -3.02 8.84 -9.55
C VAL A 169 -3.63 10.21 -9.85
N ASN A 170 -4.97 10.25 -9.94
CA ASN A 170 -5.76 11.47 -9.92
C ASN A 170 -6.54 11.55 -8.59
N GLU A 171 -7.33 12.62 -8.43
CA GLU A 171 -8.20 12.83 -7.27
C GLU A 171 -9.08 11.61 -6.96
N ASP A 172 -9.74 11.03 -7.97
CA ASP A 172 -10.61 9.86 -7.79
C ASP A 172 -9.87 8.66 -7.19
N VAL A 173 -8.66 8.39 -7.68
CA VAL A 173 -7.83 7.29 -7.16
C VAL A 173 -7.39 7.58 -5.73
N ALA A 174 -7.02 8.81 -5.40
CA ALA A 174 -6.66 9.19 -4.03
C ALA A 174 -7.86 9.03 -3.07
N ASN A 175 -9.04 9.51 -3.46
CA ASN A 175 -10.29 9.36 -2.70
C ASN A 175 -10.71 7.89 -2.54
N THR A 176 -10.53 7.07 -3.58
CA THR A 176 -10.82 5.62 -3.50
C THR A 176 -9.90 4.94 -2.48
N LEU A 177 -8.60 5.24 -2.50
CA LEU A 177 -7.66 4.71 -1.52
C LEU A 177 -8.00 5.19 -0.10
N LEU A 178 -8.43 6.45 0.05
CA LEU A 178 -8.87 6.98 1.35
C LEU A 178 -10.09 6.24 1.88
N ALA A 179 -11.07 5.96 1.00
CA ALA A 179 -12.23 5.15 1.35
C ALA A 179 -11.84 3.73 1.80
N TYR A 180 -10.85 3.11 1.15
CA TYR A 180 -10.33 1.81 1.59
C TYR A 180 -9.66 1.87 2.98
N VAL A 181 -8.86 2.91 3.24
CA VAL A 181 -8.23 3.10 4.55
C VAL A 181 -9.31 3.23 5.62
N TYR A 182 -10.30 4.11 5.44
CA TYR A 182 -11.40 4.26 6.40
C TYR A 182 -12.22 2.98 6.58
N GLY A 183 -12.58 2.29 5.49
CA GLY A 183 -13.34 1.04 5.56
C GLY A 183 -12.59 -0.08 6.29
N SER A 184 -11.26 -0.13 6.20
CA SER A 184 -10.47 -1.12 6.93
C SER A 184 -10.34 -0.86 8.44
N MET A 185 -10.79 0.30 8.93
CA MET A 185 -10.79 0.61 10.36
C MET A 185 -11.99 0.02 11.11
N ASP A 186 -13.03 -0.40 10.39
CA ASP A 186 -14.22 -1.10 10.91
C ASP A 186 -14.89 -0.39 12.11
N THR A 187 -15.09 0.92 11.98
CA THR A 187 -15.85 1.72 12.95
C THR A 187 -16.99 2.45 12.27
N ASN A 188 -18.14 2.56 12.94
CA ASN A 188 -19.30 3.28 12.41
C ASN A 188 -18.95 4.68 11.87
N ALA A 189 -18.03 5.39 12.53
CA ALA A 189 -17.62 6.73 12.10
C ALA A 189 -16.80 6.71 10.80
N THR A 190 -15.84 5.79 10.70
CA THR A 190 -14.98 5.67 9.51
C THR A 190 -15.74 5.08 8.32
N ASP A 191 -16.69 4.17 8.56
CA ASP A 191 -17.51 3.59 7.49
C ASP A 191 -18.42 4.62 6.82
N ILE A 192 -18.93 5.59 7.59
CA ILE A 192 -19.67 6.73 7.05
C ILE A 192 -18.75 7.57 6.14
N LEU A 193 -17.51 7.85 6.56
CA LEU A 193 -16.55 8.59 5.75
C LEU A 193 -16.20 7.83 4.46
N ALA A 194 -15.99 6.52 4.55
CA ALA A 194 -15.73 5.66 3.39
C ALA A 194 -16.89 5.69 2.39
N ARG A 195 -18.13 5.57 2.87
CA ARG A 195 -19.35 5.67 2.05
C ARG A 195 -19.44 7.05 1.38
N ASP A 196 -19.27 8.13 2.15
CA ASP A 196 -19.42 9.49 1.65
C ASP A 196 -18.36 9.84 0.59
N LEU A 197 -17.18 9.22 0.64
CA LEU A 197 -16.18 9.31 -0.43
C LEU A 197 -16.60 8.50 -1.67
N ALA A 198 -17.09 7.28 -1.48
CA ALA A 198 -17.53 6.42 -2.58
C ALA A 198 -18.73 7.01 -3.35
N GLU A 199 -19.60 7.78 -2.71
CA GLU A 199 -20.74 8.45 -3.34
C GLU A 199 -20.36 9.70 -4.15
N LYS A 200 -19.13 10.22 -4.01
CA LYS A 200 -18.64 11.40 -4.74
C LYS A 200 -17.98 11.07 -6.08
N LEU A 201 -17.60 9.80 -6.28
CA LEU A 201 -16.91 9.28 -7.47
C LEU A 201 -17.91 8.90 -8.58
#